data_AF-A0A9D9V4A7-F1
#
_entry.id   AF-A0A9D9V4A7-F1
#
_cell.length_a   1.000
_cell.length_b   1.000
_cell.length_c   1.000
_cell.angle_alpha   90.00
_cell.angle_beta   90.00
_cell.angle_gamma   90.00
#
_symmetry.space_group_name_H-M   'P 1'
#
loop_
_entity.id
_entity.type
_entity.pdbx_description
1 polymer ?
#
loop_
_entity_poly.entity_id
_entity_poly.type
_entity_poly.pdbx_seq_one_letter_code
_entity_poly.pdbx_strand_id
1 'polypeptide(L)'
;MIRRKILGLVFFVTIALSFVVPEVSLADGFVPCGRASGTADEMAPCTLCHIIVGGKVVMDWGLRMMMAFGLVIITAMGIWYIVSAGNPGMISQAKSGIKSTLIGVSVMLGAWLIVNTVLLLFAQETDPTKNPLVGLRSAGGFNFVCTTQSSASSGVGGGGVPGGGAGATGTLPKGCDAYQADFDAAAASTGVSAKLLRAIAAMESSCDPSKTSSAGACGFMQLLPATAGQSCQWLKDHPKESITLAANLLKSYASILGGYSATFNIGNSFTLSGSTVSVSGSPAYDTGCDDLIASYNAGPGNSIATSSGKKPAFAVSSDCPAVGGKSIPAWQCPINPGGFSETQRYVQRVQSIMK
;
A
#
# COMPACT_ATOMS: atom_id res chain seq x y z
N MET A 1 52.88 -2.89 33.89
CA MET A 1 51.66 -2.04 33.95
C MET A 1 51.04 -1.74 32.58
N ILE A 2 51.82 -1.55 31.51
CA ILE A 2 51.34 -1.20 30.16
C ILE A 2 50.35 -2.23 29.58
N ARG A 3 50.62 -3.55 29.73
CA ARG A 3 49.70 -4.60 29.25
C ARG A 3 48.30 -4.59 29.90
N ARG A 4 48.18 -4.21 31.18
CA ARG A 4 46.87 -4.13 31.88
C ARG A 4 46.05 -2.92 31.43
N LYS A 5 46.71 -1.79 31.13
CA LYS A 5 46.04 -0.59 30.59
C LYS A 5 45.56 -0.78 29.16
N ILE A 6 46.34 -1.49 28.33
CA ILE A 6 45.95 -1.84 26.96
C ILE A 6 44.77 -2.83 26.96
N LEU A 7 44.78 -3.84 27.84
CA LEU A 7 43.67 -4.79 27.95
C LEU A 7 42.36 -4.12 28.40
N GLY A 8 42.44 -3.18 29.35
CA GLY A 8 41.28 -2.39 29.78
C GLY A 8 40.74 -1.43 28.70
N LEU A 9 41.64 -0.82 27.91
CA LEU A 9 41.27 0.04 26.78
C LEU A 9 40.56 -0.76 25.67
N VAL A 10 41.11 -1.94 25.32
CA VAL A 10 40.49 -2.84 24.34
C VAL A 10 39.11 -3.29 24.84
N PHE A 11 38.98 -3.66 26.12
CA PHE A 11 37.71 -4.08 26.71
C PHE A 11 36.65 -2.96 26.71
N PHE A 12 37.03 -1.73 27.05
CA PHE A 12 36.11 -0.58 27.06
C PHE A 12 35.67 -0.17 25.65
N VAL A 13 36.60 -0.19 24.68
CA VAL A 13 36.30 0.08 23.28
C VAL A 13 35.42 -1.03 22.69
N THR A 14 35.66 -2.30 23.01
CA THR A 14 34.80 -3.41 22.57
C THR A 14 33.40 -3.33 23.17
N ILE A 15 33.25 -2.98 24.45
CA ILE A 15 31.93 -2.79 25.08
C ILE A 15 31.21 -1.58 24.49
N ALA A 16 31.91 -0.46 24.27
CA ALA A 16 31.33 0.72 23.63
C ALA A 16 30.92 0.43 22.17
N LEU A 17 31.66 -0.41 21.43
CA LEU A 17 31.23 -0.88 20.12
C LEU A 17 29.96 -1.72 20.23
N SER A 18 29.86 -2.66 21.17
CA SER A 18 28.70 -3.56 21.32
C SER A 18 27.38 -2.85 21.63
N PHE A 19 27.40 -1.69 22.28
CA PHE A 19 26.19 -0.91 22.61
C PHE A 19 25.75 0.05 21.49
N VAL A 20 26.61 0.33 20.52
CA VAL A 20 26.41 1.42 19.54
C VAL A 20 26.23 0.89 18.11
N VAL A 21 26.49 -0.41 17.83
CA VAL A 21 26.11 -0.99 16.53
C VAL A 21 24.59 -1.07 16.45
N PRO A 22 23.91 -0.28 15.60
CA PRO A 22 22.52 -0.57 15.32
C PRO A 22 22.45 -1.93 14.63
N GLU A 23 21.47 -2.73 15.01
CA GLU A 23 21.21 -4.00 14.34
C GLU A 23 21.03 -3.74 12.85
N VAL A 24 22.02 -4.16 12.06
CA VAL A 24 21.97 -4.14 10.60
C VAL A 24 21.01 -5.24 10.16
N SER A 25 19.72 -4.93 10.14
CA SER A 25 18.75 -5.75 9.42
C SER A 25 19.04 -5.63 7.93
N LEU A 26 19.59 -6.70 7.35
CA LEU A 26 19.88 -6.81 5.92
C LEU A 26 18.61 -7.07 5.06
N ALA A 27 17.42 -6.99 5.65
CA ALA A 27 16.17 -7.37 4.99
C ALA A 27 15.40 -6.21 4.34
N ASP A 28 15.78 -4.95 4.59
CA ASP A 28 15.11 -3.80 3.98
C ASP A 28 15.90 -3.27 2.76
N GLY A 29 15.42 -3.60 1.56
CA GLY A 29 15.88 -2.96 0.33
C GLY A 29 15.78 -1.43 0.42
N PHE A 30 16.89 -0.73 0.16
CA PHE A 30 16.98 0.74 0.24
C PHE A 30 15.99 1.49 -0.64
N VAL A 31 15.55 0.87 -1.74
CA VAL A 31 14.49 1.39 -2.58
C VAL A 31 13.19 0.68 -2.19
N PRO A 32 12.15 1.41 -1.73
CA PRO A 32 10.91 0.82 -1.22
C PRO A 32 9.95 0.45 -2.37
N CYS A 33 10.45 -0.22 -3.40
CA CYS A 33 9.70 -0.68 -4.57
C CYS A 33 10.45 -1.84 -5.25
N GLY A 34 9.77 -2.61 -6.10
CA GLY A 34 10.35 -3.72 -6.86
C GLY A 34 10.77 -4.93 -6.03
N ARG A 35 10.33 -5.04 -4.77
CA ARG A 35 10.60 -6.21 -3.91
C ARG A 35 9.74 -7.41 -4.36
N ALA A 36 10.29 -8.62 -4.23
CA ALA A 36 9.58 -9.86 -4.55
C ALA A 36 8.49 -10.23 -3.52
N SER A 37 8.55 -9.63 -2.33
CA SER A 37 7.62 -9.83 -1.22
C SER A 37 7.61 -8.58 -0.34
N GLY A 38 6.45 -8.21 0.20
CA GLY A 38 6.30 -7.03 1.05
C GLY A 38 4.88 -6.47 1.01
N THR A 39 4.72 -5.24 1.45
CA THR A 39 3.51 -4.44 1.23
C THR A 39 3.31 -4.17 -0.27
N ALA A 40 2.07 -3.84 -0.67
CA ALA A 40 1.75 -3.59 -2.08
C ALA A 40 2.62 -2.49 -2.71
N ASP A 41 2.98 -1.47 -1.92
CA ASP A 41 3.86 -0.37 -2.35
C ASP A 41 5.30 -0.84 -2.57
N GLU A 42 5.80 -1.74 -1.71
CA GLU A 42 7.14 -2.31 -1.83
C GLU A 42 7.29 -3.25 -3.03
N MET A 43 6.20 -3.88 -3.48
CA MET A 43 6.20 -4.78 -4.63
C MET A 43 5.88 -4.07 -5.96
N ALA A 44 5.55 -2.77 -5.93
CA ALA A 44 5.20 -1.99 -7.10
C ALA A 44 6.43 -1.67 -7.99
N PRO A 45 6.25 -1.44 -9.31
CA PRO A 45 7.35 -1.01 -10.17
C PRO A 45 7.91 0.35 -9.72
N CYS A 46 9.24 0.45 -9.71
CA CYS A 46 9.93 1.63 -9.22
C CYS A 46 9.77 2.82 -10.17
N THR A 47 9.39 3.96 -9.60
CA THR A 47 9.40 5.26 -10.29
C THR A 47 10.59 6.11 -9.89
N LEU A 48 10.84 7.19 -10.63
CA LEU A 48 11.87 8.16 -10.28
C LEU A 48 11.69 8.70 -8.85
N CYS A 49 10.44 8.89 -8.42
CA CYS A 49 10.12 9.30 -7.04
C CYS A 49 10.67 8.28 -6.03
N HIS A 50 10.46 6.98 -6.25
CA HIS A 50 10.93 5.92 -5.33
C HIS A 50 12.45 5.85 -5.26
N ILE A 51 13.16 6.19 -6.34
CA ILE A 51 14.63 6.32 -6.33
C ILE A 51 15.07 7.50 -5.46
N ILE A 52 14.38 8.64 -5.59
CA ILE A 52 14.67 9.85 -4.81
C ILE A 52 14.39 9.62 -3.31
N VAL A 53 13.26 8.98 -2.97
CA VAL A 53 12.94 8.61 -1.58
C VAL A 53 13.87 7.50 -1.08
N GLY A 54 14.26 6.54 -1.91
CA GLY A 54 15.28 5.54 -1.55
C GLY A 54 16.63 6.19 -1.22
N GLY A 55 17.03 7.23 -1.98
CA GLY A 55 18.20 8.05 -1.67
C GLY A 55 18.12 8.70 -0.28
N LYS A 56 16.93 9.15 0.14
CA LYS A 56 16.71 9.64 1.49
C LYS A 56 16.88 8.55 2.55
N VAL A 57 16.38 7.34 2.33
CA VAL A 57 16.57 6.21 3.25
C VAL A 57 18.07 5.93 3.46
N VAL A 58 18.85 5.97 2.38
CA VAL A 58 20.32 5.84 2.44
C VAL A 58 20.96 6.97 3.24
N MET A 59 20.52 8.22 3.03
CA MET A 59 21.02 9.38 3.77
C MET A 59 20.66 9.32 5.27
N ASP A 60 19.45 8.90 5.61
CA ASP A 60 18.99 8.73 7.00
C ASP A 60 19.78 7.61 7.70
N TRP A 61 19.98 6.47 7.01
CA TRP A 61 20.84 5.38 7.48
C TRP A 61 22.29 5.83 7.65
N GLY A 62 22.83 6.55 6.66
CA GLY A 62 24.19 7.08 6.66
C GLY A 62 24.41 8.07 7.79
N LEU A 63 23.45 8.96 8.06
CA LEU A 63 23.51 9.88 9.18
C LEU A 63 23.54 9.14 10.52
N ARG A 64 22.70 8.10 10.69
CA ARG A 64 22.69 7.28 11.91
C ARG A 64 24.02 6.55 12.11
N MET A 65 24.60 6.00 11.06
CA MET A 65 25.92 5.38 11.06
C MET A 65 27.03 6.37 11.41
N MET A 66 27.04 7.54 10.76
CA MET A 66 28.07 8.55 10.97
C MET A 66 28.01 9.16 12.37
N MET A 67 26.82 9.34 12.94
CA MET A 67 26.69 9.77 14.34
C MET A 67 27.24 8.71 15.31
N ALA A 68 26.99 7.42 15.05
CA ALA A 68 27.56 6.33 15.83
C ALA A 68 29.10 6.33 15.77
N PHE A 69 29.69 6.38 14.57
CA PHE A 69 31.15 6.44 14.41
C PHE A 69 31.74 7.74 14.98
N GLY A 70 31.07 8.86 14.80
CA GLY A 70 31.48 10.15 15.34
C GLY A 70 31.60 10.12 16.87
N LEU A 71 30.64 9.50 17.55
CA LEU A 71 30.69 9.33 19.00
C LEU A 71 31.87 8.45 19.43
N VAL A 72 32.10 7.33 18.76
CA VAL A 72 33.24 6.43 19.04
C VAL A 72 34.57 7.16 18.86
N ILE A 73 34.74 7.89 17.76
CA ILE A 73 35.98 8.63 17.46
C ILE A 73 36.19 9.74 18.50
N ILE A 74 35.15 10.50 18.86
CA ILE A 74 35.25 11.54 19.88
C ILE A 74 35.65 10.94 21.23
N THR A 75 35.05 9.81 21.64
CA THR A 75 35.43 9.14 22.89
C THR A 75 36.87 8.63 22.84
N ALA A 76 37.29 8.00 21.75
CA ALA A 76 38.65 7.51 21.58
C ALA A 76 39.68 8.65 21.61
N MET A 77 39.42 9.75 20.89
CA MET A 77 40.27 10.94 20.90
C MET A 77 40.24 11.67 22.25
N GLY A 78 39.12 11.64 22.97
CA GLY A 78 39.00 12.18 24.33
C GLY A 78 39.86 11.41 25.34
N ILE A 79 39.83 10.08 25.28
CA ILE A 79 40.72 9.23 26.10
C ILE A 79 42.18 9.46 25.71
N TRP A 80 42.47 9.52 24.41
CA TRP A 80 43.81 9.82 23.90
C TRP A 80 44.31 11.17 24.41
N TYR A 81 43.45 12.19 24.42
CA TYR A 81 43.78 13.51 24.94
C TYR A 81 44.18 13.48 26.43
N ILE A 82 43.43 12.76 27.27
CA ILE A 82 43.72 12.64 28.71
C ILE A 82 45.01 11.86 28.97
N VAL A 83 45.23 10.76 28.25
CA VAL A 83 46.41 9.89 28.45
C VAL A 83 47.70 10.50 27.89
N SER A 84 47.59 11.47 26.98
CA SER A 84 48.72 12.15 26.33
C SER A 84 49.40 13.22 27.20
N ALA A 85 49.11 13.26 28.51
CA ALA A 85 49.69 14.22 29.43
C ALA A 85 51.23 14.24 29.33
N GLY A 86 51.78 15.39 28.90
CA GLY A 86 53.22 15.60 28.75
C GLY A 86 53.81 15.43 27.34
N ASN A 87 53.02 15.02 26.33
CA ASN A 87 53.47 14.94 24.93
C ASN A 87 52.68 15.94 24.03
N PRO A 88 53.28 17.07 23.62
CA PRO A 88 52.62 18.07 22.78
C PRO A 88 52.13 17.54 21.43
N GLY A 89 52.87 16.61 20.83
CA GLY A 89 52.52 16.00 19.54
C GLY A 89 51.24 15.18 19.63
N MET A 90 51.12 14.33 20.67
CA MET A 90 49.94 13.50 20.87
C MET A 90 48.69 14.32 21.26
N ILE A 91 48.87 15.39 22.05
CA ILE A 91 47.78 16.32 22.37
C ILE A 91 47.27 17.03 21.12
N SER A 92 48.18 17.48 20.25
CA SER A 92 47.83 18.12 18.97
C SER A 92 47.02 17.17 18.08
N GLN A 93 47.47 15.91 17.97
CA GLN A 93 46.78 14.88 17.19
C GLN A 93 45.36 14.61 17.71
N ALA A 94 45.18 14.52 19.03
CA ALA A 94 43.86 14.33 19.64
C ALA A 94 42.90 15.50 19.33
N LYS A 95 43.39 16.75 19.47
CA LYS A 95 42.60 17.95 19.14
C LYS A 95 42.23 18.01 17.66
N SER A 96 43.14 17.63 16.76
CA SER A 96 42.86 17.56 15.33
C SER A 96 41.80 16.51 15.03
N GLY A 97 41.89 15.31 15.64
CA GLY A 97 40.91 14.26 15.47
C GLY A 97 39.50 14.68 15.89
N ILE A 98 39.38 15.39 17.03
CA ILE A 98 38.10 15.94 17.50
C ILE A 98 37.56 16.99 16.52
N LYS A 99 38.38 17.95 16.06
CA LYS A 99 37.95 18.99 15.10
C LYS A 99 37.48 18.39 13.77
N SER A 100 38.23 17.44 13.20
CA SER A 100 37.85 16.79 11.94
C SER A 100 36.53 16.05 12.06
N THR A 101 36.28 15.40 13.21
CA THR A 101 35.02 14.70 13.47
C THR A 101 33.84 15.67 13.57
N LEU A 102 34.00 16.80 14.26
CA LEU A 102 32.96 17.83 14.39
C LEU A 102 32.59 18.46 13.05
N ILE A 103 33.59 18.73 12.20
CA ILE A 103 33.36 19.25 10.84
C ILE A 103 32.57 18.22 10.02
N GLY A 104 32.98 16.94 10.08
CA GLY A 104 32.29 15.86 9.37
C GLY A 104 30.82 15.71 9.78
N VAL A 105 30.54 15.71 11.09
CA VAL A 105 29.16 15.65 11.61
C VAL A 105 28.34 16.88 11.17
N SER A 106 28.94 18.07 11.21
CA SER A 106 28.25 19.32 10.83
C SER A 106 27.87 19.34 9.35
N VAL A 107 28.79 18.94 8.46
CA VAL A 107 28.53 18.88 7.01
C VAL A 107 27.43 17.86 6.70
N MET A 108 27.44 16.70 7.36
CA MET A 108 26.43 15.66 7.16
C MET A 108 25.04 16.09 7.64
N LEU A 109 24.95 16.72 8.82
CA LEU A 109 23.68 17.29 9.31
C LEU A 109 23.17 18.40 8.38
N GLY A 110 24.06 19.23 7.85
CA GLY A 110 23.72 20.26 6.85
C GLY A 110 23.15 19.65 5.57
N ALA A 111 23.81 18.64 5.01
CA ALA A 111 23.35 17.94 3.81
C ALA A 111 21.98 17.27 4.02
N TRP A 112 21.81 16.59 5.17
CA TRP A 112 20.54 15.97 5.55
C TRP A 112 19.40 16.99 5.63
N LEU A 113 19.64 18.14 6.27
CA LEU A 113 18.64 19.20 6.42
C LEU A 113 18.27 19.81 5.06
N ILE A 114 19.25 20.10 4.20
CA ILE A 114 19.02 20.69 2.88
C ILE A 114 18.15 19.76 2.03
N VAL A 115 18.52 18.48 1.92
CA VAL A 115 17.76 17.51 1.12
C VAL A 115 16.33 17.38 1.64
N ASN A 116 16.15 17.22 2.94
CA ASN A 116 14.82 17.08 3.53
C ASN A 116 13.97 18.33 3.38
N THR A 117 14.57 19.52 3.47
CA THR A 117 13.87 20.80 3.26
C THR A 117 13.41 20.94 1.81
N VAL A 118 14.28 20.65 0.85
CA VAL A 118 13.96 20.71 -0.59
C VAL A 118 12.85 19.72 -0.95
N LEU A 119 12.91 18.49 -0.46
CA LEU A 119 11.85 17.49 -0.67
C LEU A 119 10.53 17.93 -0.03
N LEU A 120 10.57 18.58 1.14
CA LEU A 120 9.37 19.10 1.79
C LEU A 120 8.70 20.19 0.94
N LEU A 121 9.48 21.09 0.35
CA LEU A 121 8.96 22.14 -0.52
C LEU A 121 8.23 21.58 -1.74
N PHE A 122 8.81 20.55 -2.38
CA PHE A 122 8.17 19.91 -3.53
C PHE A 122 6.98 19.03 -3.16
N ALA A 123 6.94 18.48 -1.95
CA ALA A 123 5.84 17.64 -1.47
C ALA A 123 4.56 18.43 -1.10
N GLN A 124 4.60 19.77 -1.05
CA GLN A 124 3.42 20.61 -0.75
C GLN A 124 2.53 20.87 -1.97
N GLU A 125 3.06 20.73 -3.19
CA GLU A 125 2.29 20.97 -4.41
C GLU A 125 1.49 19.72 -4.78
N THR A 126 0.18 19.75 -4.52
CA THR A 126 -0.74 18.63 -4.79
C THR A 126 -1.22 18.59 -6.23
N ASP A 127 -0.99 19.66 -7.01
CA ASP A 127 -1.30 19.70 -8.43
C ASP A 127 -0.23 18.96 -9.25
N PRO A 128 -0.56 17.82 -9.89
CA PRO A 128 0.41 17.03 -10.67
C PRO A 128 0.94 17.76 -11.91
N THR A 129 0.31 18.87 -12.32
CA THR A 129 0.78 19.69 -13.45
C THR A 129 1.80 20.76 -13.03
N LYS A 130 1.87 21.08 -11.73
CA LYS A 130 2.79 22.09 -11.17
C LYS A 130 3.88 21.48 -10.30
N ASN A 131 3.70 20.23 -9.85
CA ASN A 131 4.71 19.52 -9.09
C ASN A 131 5.80 18.93 -10.01
N PRO A 132 7.06 19.39 -9.92
CA PRO A 132 8.17 18.84 -10.73
C PRO A 132 8.53 17.39 -10.35
N LEU A 133 8.07 16.91 -9.18
CA LEU A 133 8.28 15.56 -8.66
C LEU A 133 6.94 14.85 -8.50
N VAL A 134 6.32 14.51 -9.63
CA VAL A 134 5.03 13.81 -9.69
C VAL A 134 5.03 12.57 -8.79
N GLY A 135 4.05 12.51 -7.88
CA GLY A 135 3.86 11.40 -6.96
C GLY A 135 4.57 11.51 -5.61
N LEU A 136 5.37 12.55 -5.36
CA LEU A 136 5.97 12.80 -4.05
C LEU A 136 4.96 13.45 -3.09
N ARG A 137 4.71 12.83 -1.94
CA ARG A 137 3.85 13.38 -0.88
C ARG A 137 4.49 13.25 0.51
N SER A 138 4.19 14.18 1.41
CA SER A 138 4.63 14.10 2.81
C SER A 138 3.61 13.33 3.65
N ALA A 139 4.07 12.30 4.36
CA ALA A 139 3.28 11.53 5.32
C ALA A 139 3.36 12.11 6.75
N GLY A 140 3.85 13.34 6.89
CA GLY A 140 4.06 14.03 8.16
C GLY A 140 5.53 14.38 8.40
N GLY A 141 5.83 15.66 8.56
CA GLY A 141 7.20 16.16 8.71
C GLY A 141 8.08 15.78 7.52
N PHE A 142 9.31 15.32 7.80
CA PHE A 142 10.27 14.85 6.78
C PHE A 142 10.07 13.37 6.41
N ASN A 143 8.87 12.81 6.56
CA ASN A 143 8.54 11.50 6.03
C ASN A 143 7.92 11.65 4.64
N PHE A 144 8.56 11.08 3.63
CA PHE A 144 8.15 11.20 2.23
C PHE A 144 7.79 9.83 1.68
N VAL A 145 6.67 9.78 0.98
CA VAL A 145 6.21 8.58 0.30
C VAL A 145 5.93 8.90 -1.16
N CYS A 146 6.03 7.90 -2.01
CA CYS A 146 5.89 8.05 -3.45
C CYS A 146 4.66 7.30 -3.96
N THR A 147 4.10 7.79 -5.06
CA THR A 147 3.16 7.04 -5.89
C THR A 147 3.86 6.48 -7.13
N THR A 148 3.24 5.53 -7.80
CA THR A 148 3.80 4.86 -9.00
C THR A 148 3.57 5.65 -10.29
N GLN A 149 3.15 6.91 -10.20
CA GLN A 149 2.96 7.78 -11.36
C GLN A 149 4.30 8.41 -11.76
N SER A 150 4.76 8.18 -12.99
CA SER A 150 6.03 8.73 -13.51
C SER A 150 5.79 9.82 -14.55
N SER A 151 6.61 10.87 -14.52
CA SER A 151 6.63 11.95 -15.53
C SER A 151 7.15 11.51 -16.91
N ALA A 152 7.68 10.29 -17.03
CA ALA A 152 8.31 9.78 -18.25
C ALA A 152 7.31 9.40 -19.37
N SER A 153 6.00 9.49 -19.13
CA SER A 153 4.97 9.15 -20.13
C SER A 153 4.38 10.36 -20.88
N SER A 154 4.91 11.57 -20.68
CA SER A 154 4.54 12.73 -21.50
C SER A 154 5.36 12.74 -22.80
N GLY A 155 5.13 11.76 -23.67
CA GLY A 155 5.83 11.65 -24.95
C GLY A 155 5.36 10.45 -25.77
N VAL A 156 4.32 10.68 -26.57
CA VAL A 156 3.92 9.99 -27.82
C VAL A 156 4.56 8.62 -28.15
N GLY A 157 3.71 7.60 -28.24
CA GLY A 157 3.70 6.67 -29.38
C GLY A 157 4.44 5.33 -29.27
N GLY A 158 3.67 4.24 -29.17
CA GLY A 158 3.89 3.00 -29.92
C GLY A 158 4.95 2.00 -29.45
N GLY A 159 4.52 0.77 -29.17
CA GLY A 159 5.36 -0.44 -29.20
C GLY A 159 5.15 -1.40 -28.03
N GLY A 160 4.72 -2.64 -28.32
CA GLY A 160 4.66 -3.76 -27.36
C GLY A 160 6.04 -4.12 -26.80
N VAL A 161 6.25 -5.01 -25.83
CA VAL A 161 5.55 -6.20 -25.30
C VAL A 161 6.20 -6.47 -23.90
N PRO A 162 6.17 -7.67 -23.28
CA PRO A 162 5.12 -8.28 -22.46
C PRO A 162 5.56 -8.44 -20.97
N GLY A 163 4.64 -8.54 -20.01
CA GLY A 163 5.04 -8.91 -18.64
C GLY A 163 3.96 -8.68 -17.60
N GLY A 164 3.60 -9.75 -16.89
CA GLY A 164 2.50 -9.79 -15.95
C GLY A 164 2.81 -9.17 -14.58
N GLY A 165 1.74 -8.96 -13.81
CA GLY A 165 1.81 -8.65 -12.38
C GLY A 165 1.17 -7.32 -12.02
N ALA A 166 -0.16 -7.31 -11.89
CA ALA A 166 -0.98 -6.15 -11.54
C ALA A 166 -0.80 -5.71 -10.07
N GLY A 167 -0.71 -4.40 -9.85
CA GLY A 167 -0.82 -3.72 -8.55
C GLY A 167 -1.22 -2.26 -8.79
N ALA A 168 -2.51 -1.97 -8.59
CA ALA A 168 -3.21 -0.82 -9.13
C ALA A 168 -3.14 0.44 -8.25
N THR A 169 -2.61 1.52 -8.82
CA THR A 169 -3.11 2.89 -8.61
C THR A 169 -3.56 3.42 -9.95
N GLY A 170 -4.87 3.64 -10.10
CA GLY A 170 -5.50 4.45 -11.16
C GLY A 170 -5.32 4.05 -12.63
N THR A 171 -4.40 3.14 -12.98
CA THR A 171 -4.29 2.60 -14.34
C THR A 171 -4.81 1.17 -14.31
N LEU A 172 -6.02 1.02 -14.83
CA LEU A 172 -6.64 -0.28 -15.05
C LEU A 172 -5.74 -1.13 -15.96
N PRO A 173 -5.76 -2.47 -15.82
CA PRO A 173 -5.07 -3.36 -16.76
C PRO A 173 -5.39 -2.96 -18.20
N LYS A 174 -4.38 -2.95 -19.09
CA LYS A 174 -4.58 -2.65 -20.53
C LYS A 174 -5.69 -3.49 -21.16
N GLY A 175 -5.91 -4.71 -20.64
CA GLY A 175 -7.00 -5.59 -21.06
C GLY A 175 -8.40 -4.98 -20.85
N CYS A 176 -8.57 -4.10 -19.87
CA CYS A 176 -9.84 -3.41 -19.61
C CYS A 176 -10.10 -2.29 -20.64
N ASP A 177 -9.05 -1.67 -21.18
CA ASP A 177 -9.18 -0.52 -22.11
C ASP A 177 -9.84 -0.93 -23.43
N ALA A 178 -9.62 -2.18 -23.86
CA ALA A 178 -10.27 -2.75 -25.05
C ALA A 178 -11.81 -2.83 -24.93
N TYR A 179 -12.34 -2.81 -23.70
CA TYR A 179 -13.76 -2.92 -23.40
C TYR A 179 -14.36 -1.62 -22.85
N GLN A 180 -13.65 -0.48 -22.96
CA GLN A 180 -14.11 0.80 -22.43
C GLN A 180 -15.54 1.15 -22.90
N ALA A 181 -15.80 1.00 -24.19
CA ALA A 181 -17.13 1.24 -24.75
C ALA A 181 -18.21 0.29 -24.20
N ASP A 182 -17.85 -0.96 -23.91
CA ASP A 182 -18.77 -1.95 -23.35
C ASP A 182 -19.09 -1.62 -21.87
N PHE A 183 -18.11 -1.14 -21.10
CA PHE A 183 -18.34 -0.63 -19.75
C PHE A 183 -19.23 0.62 -19.74
N ASP A 184 -19.02 1.55 -20.67
CA ASP A 184 -19.83 2.77 -20.78
C ASP A 184 -21.27 2.43 -21.21
N ALA A 185 -21.46 1.47 -22.13
CA ALA A 185 -22.78 0.98 -22.53
C ALA A 185 -23.51 0.26 -21.38
N ALA A 186 -22.81 -0.60 -20.63
CA ALA A 186 -23.37 -1.25 -19.45
C ALA A 186 -23.74 -0.22 -18.38
N ALA A 187 -22.92 0.81 -18.19
CA ALA A 187 -23.19 1.89 -17.25
C ALA A 187 -24.43 2.71 -17.65
N ALA A 188 -24.53 3.07 -18.93
CA ALA A 188 -25.67 3.83 -19.46
C ALA A 188 -26.99 3.05 -19.33
N SER A 189 -26.98 1.73 -19.52
CA SER A 189 -28.19 0.89 -19.46
C SER A 189 -28.63 0.53 -18.03
N THR A 190 -27.68 0.36 -17.11
CA THR A 190 -27.98 -0.13 -15.76
C THR A 190 -27.99 0.97 -14.70
N GLY A 191 -27.21 2.04 -14.91
CA GLY A 191 -26.88 3.05 -13.91
C GLY A 191 -25.67 2.70 -13.04
N VAL A 192 -25.11 1.49 -13.17
CA VAL A 192 -23.88 1.08 -12.45
C VAL A 192 -22.69 1.83 -13.04
N SER A 193 -21.88 2.49 -12.21
CA SER A 193 -20.77 3.29 -12.75
C SER A 193 -19.77 2.43 -13.53
N ALA A 194 -19.34 2.91 -14.70
CA ALA A 194 -18.29 2.27 -15.49
C ALA A 194 -17.00 2.12 -14.67
N LYS A 195 -16.71 3.06 -13.76
CA LYS A 195 -15.57 3.01 -12.85
C LYS A 195 -15.63 1.79 -11.91
N LEU A 196 -16.80 1.51 -11.33
CA LEU A 196 -17.03 0.34 -10.49
C LEU A 196 -16.92 -0.96 -11.29
N LEU A 197 -17.56 -1.05 -12.46
CA LEU A 197 -17.51 -2.24 -13.31
C LEU A 197 -16.08 -2.58 -13.76
N ARG A 198 -15.33 -1.56 -14.18
CA ARG A 198 -13.92 -1.70 -14.56
C ARG A 198 -13.05 -2.16 -13.40
N ALA A 199 -13.28 -1.61 -12.20
CA ALA A 199 -12.54 -2.00 -11.01
C ALA A 199 -12.81 -3.45 -10.60
N ILE A 200 -14.07 -3.89 -10.68
CA ILE A 200 -14.45 -5.29 -10.44
C ILE A 200 -13.80 -6.20 -11.49
N ALA A 201 -13.90 -5.90 -12.79
CA ALA A 201 -13.27 -6.71 -13.85
C ALA A 201 -11.75 -6.87 -13.65
N ALA A 202 -11.09 -5.77 -13.27
CA ALA A 202 -9.66 -5.75 -12.99
C ALA A 202 -9.29 -6.61 -11.77
N MET A 203 -10.09 -6.56 -10.70
CA MET A 203 -9.87 -7.38 -9.52
C MET A 203 -10.18 -8.86 -9.76
N GLU A 204 -11.23 -9.15 -10.53
CA GLU A 204 -11.71 -10.51 -10.75
C GLU A 204 -10.81 -11.30 -11.69
N SER A 205 -10.42 -10.71 -12.82
CA SER A 205 -9.68 -11.43 -13.86
C SER A 205 -8.43 -10.70 -14.37
N SER A 206 -8.13 -9.50 -13.86
CA SER A 206 -7.23 -8.57 -14.54
C SER A 206 -7.71 -8.22 -15.96
N CYS A 207 -9.02 -8.25 -16.18
CA CYS A 207 -9.66 -8.11 -17.50
C CYS A 207 -9.17 -9.16 -18.53
N ASP A 208 -8.97 -10.40 -18.08
CA ASP A 208 -8.61 -11.54 -18.91
C ASP A 208 -9.81 -12.49 -19.07
N PRO A 209 -10.41 -12.60 -20.26
CA PRO A 209 -11.59 -13.44 -20.49
C PRO A 209 -11.30 -14.94 -20.38
N SER A 210 -10.04 -15.38 -20.37
CA SER A 210 -9.72 -16.81 -20.32
C SER A 210 -9.80 -17.42 -18.92
N LYS A 211 -9.89 -16.58 -17.88
CA LYS A 211 -9.74 -17.01 -16.47
C LYS A 211 -10.87 -17.89 -15.97
N THR A 212 -10.50 -18.81 -15.08
CA THR A 212 -11.41 -19.58 -14.24
C THR A 212 -10.83 -19.67 -12.84
N SER A 213 -11.64 -19.39 -11.82
CA SER A 213 -11.24 -19.56 -10.41
C SER A 213 -11.39 -21.02 -9.95
N SER A 214 -10.76 -21.36 -8.84
CA SER A 214 -10.93 -22.66 -8.17
C SER A 214 -12.37 -22.88 -7.67
N ALA A 215 -13.15 -21.81 -7.48
CA ALA A 215 -14.57 -21.85 -7.13
C ALA A 215 -15.51 -21.99 -8.34
N GLY A 216 -14.96 -22.07 -9.57
CA GLY A 216 -15.74 -22.23 -10.80
C GLY A 216 -16.30 -20.93 -11.38
N ALA A 217 -15.84 -19.77 -10.91
CA ALA A 217 -16.16 -18.49 -11.52
C ALA A 217 -15.39 -18.32 -12.83
N CYS A 218 -16.02 -17.77 -13.87
CA CYS A 218 -15.47 -17.82 -15.23
C CYS A 218 -15.52 -16.48 -15.94
N GLY A 219 -14.54 -16.30 -16.82
CA GLY A 219 -14.53 -15.21 -17.78
C GLY A 219 -14.15 -13.87 -17.18
N PHE A 220 -14.43 -12.84 -17.96
CA PHE A 220 -13.95 -11.48 -17.75
C PHE A 220 -14.39 -10.87 -16.41
N MET A 221 -15.65 -11.13 -16.00
CA MET A 221 -16.21 -10.63 -14.74
C MET A 221 -16.23 -11.69 -13.62
N GLN A 222 -15.60 -12.85 -13.82
CA GLN A 222 -15.64 -14.01 -12.91
C GLN A 222 -17.06 -14.30 -12.37
N LEU A 223 -18.01 -14.48 -13.28
CA LEU A 223 -19.36 -14.87 -12.89
C LEU A 223 -19.42 -16.40 -12.69
N LEU A 224 -20.14 -16.85 -11.67
CA LEU A 224 -20.48 -18.27 -11.55
C LEU A 224 -21.48 -18.65 -12.67
N PRO A 225 -21.31 -19.79 -13.36
CA PRO A 225 -22.24 -20.25 -14.40
C PRO A 225 -23.71 -20.24 -13.97
N ALA A 226 -24.01 -20.72 -12.75
CA ALA A 226 -25.36 -20.74 -12.20
C ALA A 226 -25.93 -19.33 -11.97
N THR A 227 -25.09 -18.38 -11.53
CA THR A 227 -25.49 -16.97 -11.32
C THR A 227 -25.73 -16.26 -12.65
N ALA A 228 -24.91 -16.55 -13.66
CA ALA A 228 -25.02 -15.95 -14.98
C ALA A 228 -26.11 -16.58 -15.86
N GLY A 229 -26.57 -17.78 -15.54
CA GLY A 229 -27.44 -18.58 -16.42
C GLY A 229 -26.73 -18.99 -17.72
N GLN A 230 -25.41 -19.11 -17.69
CA GLN A 230 -24.56 -19.36 -18.86
C GLN A 230 -23.50 -20.40 -18.57
N SER A 231 -23.00 -21.10 -19.58
CA SER A 231 -21.88 -22.02 -19.39
C SER A 231 -20.57 -21.27 -19.11
N CYS A 232 -19.64 -21.90 -18.39
CA CYS A 232 -18.31 -21.32 -18.14
C CYS A 232 -17.60 -20.97 -19.45
N GLN A 233 -17.70 -21.82 -20.47
CA GLN A 233 -17.10 -21.57 -21.78
C GLN A 233 -17.72 -20.35 -22.44
N TRP A 234 -19.05 -20.24 -22.42
CA TRP A 234 -19.76 -19.07 -22.96
C TRP A 234 -19.29 -17.78 -22.30
N LEU A 235 -19.11 -17.76 -20.97
CA LEU A 235 -18.60 -16.58 -20.23
C LEU A 235 -17.18 -16.17 -20.63
N LYS A 236 -16.34 -17.11 -21.08
CA LYS A 236 -15.00 -16.80 -21.60
C LYS A 236 -15.07 -16.23 -23.01
N ASP A 237 -15.97 -16.76 -23.84
CA ASP A 237 -16.08 -16.38 -25.24
C ASP A 237 -16.88 -15.07 -25.44
N HIS A 238 -17.63 -14.61 -24.42
CA HIS A 238 -18.52 -13.45 -24.49
C HIS A 238 -18.21 -12.38 -23.40
N PRO A 239 -17.01 -11.76 -23.42
CA PRO A 239 -16.60 -10.79 -22.42
C PRO A 239 -17.49 -9.54 -22.34
N LYS A 240 -18.01 -9.07 -23.48
CA LYS A 240 -18.87 -7.87 -23.54
C LYS A 240 -20.21 -8.11 -22.84
N GLU A 241 -20.80 -9.26 -23.13
CA GLU A 241 -22.03 -9.70 -22.51
C GLU A 241 -21.80 -10.03 -21.02
N SER A 242 -20.63 -10.56 -20.66
CA SER A 242 -20.23 -10.76 -19.26
C SER A 242 -20.23 -9.46 -18.47
N ILE A 243 -19.75 -8.34 -19.04
CA ILE A 243 -19.80 -7.01 -18.40
C ILE A 243 -21.26 -6.59 -18.15
N THR A 244 -22.12 -6.77 -19.14
CA THR A 244 -23.55 -6.42 -19.04
C THR A 244 -24.27 -7.29 -17.99
N LEU A 245 -23.97 -8.59 -17.95
CA LEU A 245 -24.50 -9.51 -16.93
C LEU A 245 -24.08 -9.09 -15.52
N ALA A 246 -22.81 -8.75 -15.33
CA ALA A 246 -22.31 -8.28 -14.03
C ALA A 246 -22.95 -6.94 -13.61
N ALA A 247 -23.17 -6.02 -14.55
CA ALA A 247 -23.85 -4.76 -14.28
C ALA A 247 -25.31 -4.96 -13.85
N ASN A 248 -26.05 -5.84 -14.53
CA ASN A 248 -27.41 -6.21 -14.13
C ASN A 248 -27.45 -6.91 -12.76
N LEU A 249 -26.46 -7.77 -12.48
CA LEU A 249 -26.33 -8.43 -11.20
C LEU A 249 -26.10 -7.41 -10.06
N LEU A 250 -25.16 -6.48 -10.23
CA LEU A 250 -24.90 -5.40 -9.26
C LEU A 250 -26.14 -4.53 -9.05
N LYS A 251 -26.89 -4.21 -10.11
CA LYS A 251 -28.15 -3.48 -9.99
C LYS A 251 -29.19 -4.25 -9.15
N SER A 252 -29.31 -5.56 -9.36
CA SER A 252 -30.17 -6.43 -8.57
C SER A 252 -29.72 -6.47 -7.10
N TYR A 253 -28.42 -6.60 -6.85
CA TYR A 253 -27.86 -6.63 -5.50
C TYR A 253 -28.07 -5.31 -4.78
N ALA A 254 -27.89 -4.16 -5.44
CA ALA A 254 -28.18 -2.86 -4.86
C ALA A 254 -29.63 -2.74 -4.37
N SER A 255 -30.59 -3.31 -5.12
CA SER A 255 -32.00 -3.38 -4.71
C SER A 255 -32.21 -4.30 -3.49
N ILE A 256 -31.57 -5.47 -3.45
CA ILE A 256 -31.64 -6.40 -2.31
C ILE A 256 -31.09 -5.72 -1.05
N LEU A 257 -29.91 -5.12 -1.16
CA LEU A 257 -29.23 -4.43 -0.06
C LEU A 257 -30.04 -3.25 0.47
N GLY A 258 -30.76 -2.53 -0.41
CA GLY A 258 -31.66 -1.45 0.01
C GLY A 258 -32.72 -1.90 1.02
N GLY A 259 -33.16 -3.16 0.93
CA GLY A 259 -34.07 -3.78 1.89
C GLY A 259 -33.48 -3.98 3.29
N TYR A 260 -32.16 -3.89 3.46
CA TYR A 260 -31.50 -4.06 4.75
C TYR A 260 -31.20 -2.73 5.47
N SER A 261 -31.60 -1.61 4.87
CA SER A 261 -31.36 -0.26 5.42
C SER A 261 -31.98 -0.03 6.80
N ALA A 262 -33.00 -0.79 7.21
CA ALA A 262 -33.53 -0.74 8.58
C ALA A 262 -32.61 -1.42 9.62
N THR A 263 -31.79 -2.37 9.19
CA THR A 263 -30.94 -3.19 10.07
C THR A 263 -29.48 -2.73 10.07
N PHE A 264 -28.97 -2.32 8.90
CA PHE A 264 -27.58 -1.94 8.67
C PHE A 264 -27.46 -0.52 8.10
N ASN A 265 -26.29 0.08 8.26
CA ASN A 265 -25.91 1.28 7.51
C ASN A 265 -25.37 0.85 6.15
N ILE A 266 -26.26 0.78 5.16
CA ILE A 266 -25.98 0.20 3.84
C ILE A 266 -25.32 1.20 2.89
N GLY A 267 -24.20 0.79 2.28
CA GLY A 267 -23.58 1.39 1.11
C GLY A 267 -23.89 0.62 -0.18
N ASN A 268 -25.04 0.93 -0.81
CA ASN A 268 -25.49 0.32 -2.07
C ASN A 268 -25.48 1.25 -3.29
N SER A 269 -24.79 2.39 -3.22
CA SER A 269 -24.46 3.25 -4.36
C SER A 269 -23.46 2.57 -5.30
N PHE A 270 -23.38 3.08 -6.53
CA PHE A 270 -22.42 2.62 -7.54
C PHE A 270 -21.13 3.45 -7.57
N THR A 271 -20.96 4.40 -6.64
CA THR A 271 -19.80 5.27 -6.55
C THR A 271 -19.23 5.30 -5.13
N LEU A 272 -17.98 5.72 -5.04
CA LEU A 272 -17.38 6.15 -3.76
C LEU A 272 -18.17 7.36 -3.24
N SER A 273 -18.43 7.40 -1.92
CA SER A 273 -18.97 8.59 -1.25
C SER A 273 -17.88 9.59 -0.87
N GLY A 274 -16.61 9.15 -0.78
CA GLY A 274 -15.51 9.94 -0.24
C GLY A 274 -15.49 10.00 1.30
N SER A 275 -16.49 9.42 1.96
CA SER A 275 -16.49 9.19 3.41
C SER A 275 -15.96 7.80 3.70
N THR A 276 -15.20 7.62 4.78
CA THR A 276 -14.64 6.32 5.16
C THR A 276 -15.14 5.88 6.52
N VAL A 277 -15.39 4.59 6.69
CA VAL A 277 -15.71 3.97 7.98
C VAL A 277 -14.67 2.92 8.33
N SER A 278 -14.37 2.79 9.62
CA SER A 278 -13.62 1.69 10.20
C SER A 278 -14.44 1.10 11.34
N VAL A 279 -14.62 -0.22 11.31
CA VAL A 279 -15.26 -0.96 12.39
C VAL A 279 -14.17 -1.66 13.18
N SER A 280 -14.00 -1.32 14.45
CA SER A 280 -13.20 -2.05 15.46
C SER A 280 -11.92 -2.73 14.94
N GLY A 281 -11.00 -1.95 14.33
CA GLY A 281 -9.69 -2.46 13.87
C GLY A 281 -9.66 -3.02 12.44
N SER A 282 -10.79 -3.05 11.72
CA SER A 282 -10.80 -3.24 10.27
C SER A 282 -10.12 -2.08 9.55
N PRO A 283 -9.35 -2.33 8.48
CA PRO A 283 -8.83 -1.23 7.67
C PRO A 283 -9.99 -0.46 7.03
N ALA A 284 -9.85 0.86 6.98
CA ALA A 284 -10.92 1.76 6.54
C ALA A 284 -11.25 1.53 5.06
N TYR A 285 -12.54 1.56 4.74
CA TYR A 285 -13.05 1.53 3.36
C TYR A 285 -14.01 2.71 3.14
N ASP A 286 -14.17 3.09 1.89
CA ASP A 286 -15.08 4.14 1.47
C ASP A 286 -16.51 3.65 1.62
N THR A 287 -17.33 4.38 2.37
CA THR A 287 -18.76 4.09 2.45
C THR A 287 -19.42 4.38 1.11
N GLY A 288 -20.51 3.72 0.77
CA GLY A 288 -21.32 4.07 -0.39
C GLY A 288 -21.44 2.95 -1.38
N CYS A 289 -20.34 2.31 -1.79
CA CYS A 289 -20.39 1.10 -2.66
C CYS A 289 -19.79 -0.15 -2.00
N ASP A 290 -19.39 -0.06 -0.74
CA ASP A 290 -18.73 -1.09 0.04
C ASP A 290 -19.58 -2.36 0.18
N ASP A 291 -20.83 -2.25 0.65
CA ASP A 291 -21.74 -3.39 0.75
C ASP A 291 -22.05 -3.98 -0.63
N LEU A 292 -22.18 -3.13 -1.64
CA LEU A 292 -22.40 -3.59 -3.00
C LEU A 292 -21.21 -4.42 -3.52
N ILE A 293 -19.99 -3.95 -3.32
CA ILE A 293 -18.77 -4.69 -3.71
C ILE A 293 -18.65 -5.99 -2.91
N ALA A 294 -18.94 -5.95 -1.61
CA ALA A 294 -18.94 -7.16 -0.77
C ALA A 294 -19.96 -8.19 -1.28
N SER A 295 -21.15 -7.74 -1.67
CA SER A 295 -22.20 -8.62 -2.21
C SER A 295 -21.82 -9.27 -3.54
N TYR A 296 -20.96 -8.64 -4.35
CA TYR A 296 -20.48 -9.26 -5.58
C TYR A 296 -19.60 -10.48 -5.30
N ASN A 297 -18.70 -10.38 -4.31
CA ASN A 297 -17.79 -11.45 -3.93
C ASN A 297 -18.45 -12.53 -3.06
N ALA A 298 -19.30 -12.14 -2.11
CA ALA A 298 -19.84 -13.04 -1.08
C ALA A 298 -21.35 -13.34 -1.22
N GLY A 299 -22.02 -12.72 -2.18
CA GLY A 299 -23.47 -12.77 -2.37
C GLY A 299 -24.22 -11.79 -1.46
N PRO A 300 -25.44 -11.36 -1.86
CA PRO A 300 -26.24 -10.36 -1.13
C PRO A 300 -27.10 -10.96 -0.02
N GLY A 301 -27.00 -12.27 0.25
CA GLY A 301 -27.94 -12.95 1.14
C GLY A 301 -27.81 -12.52 2.60
N ASN A 302 -28.95 -12.47 3.30
CA ASN A 302 -29.03 -12.23 4.76
C ASN A 302 -29.53 -13.44 5.56
N SER A 303 -29.95 -14.51 4.89
CA SER A 303 -30.62 -15.67 5.52
C SER A 303 -29.66 -16.83 5.70
N ILE A 304 -29.59 -17.39 6.91
CA ILE A 304 -28.75 -18.54 7.23
C ILE A 304 -29.31 -19.76 6.47
N ALA A 305 -28.58 -20.26 5.47
CA ALA A 305 -28.92 -21.52 4.84
C ALA A 305 -28.83 -22.63 5.90
N THR A 306 -29.93 -23.35 6.12
CA THR A 306 -30.10 -24.39 7.16
C THR A 306 -29.22 -25.63 6.98
N SER A 307 -28.26 -25.63 6.05
CA SER A 307 -27.51 -26.84 5.71
C SER A 307 -26.13 -26.57 5.09
N SER A 308 -25.27 -25.76 5.72
CA SER A 308 -23.81 -25.80 5.43
C SER A 308 -22.88 -25.17 6.49
N GLY A 309 -23.39 -24.60 7.58
CA GLY A 309 -22.54 -23.90 8.58
C GLY A 309 -21.85 -22.62 8.09
N LYS A 310 -22.06 -22.18 6.83
CA LYS A 310 -21.58 -20.89 6.32
C LYS A 310 -22.60 -19.79 6.64
N LYS A 311 -22.17 -18.78 7.40
CA LYS A 311 -22.97 -17.57 7.65
C LYS A 311 -23.10 -16.77 6.33
N PRO A 312 -24.26 -16.16 6.04
CA PRO A 312 -24.40 -15.30 4.86
C PRO A 312 -23.77 -13.93 5.12
N ALA A 313 -23.28 -13.25 4.08
CA ALA A 313 -22.50 -12.00 4.21
C ALA A 313 -23.28 -10.88 4.92
N PHE A 314 -24.60 -10.82 4.72
CA PHE A 314 -25.49 -9.81 5.30
C PHE A 314 -26.35 -10.34 6.45
N ALA A 315 -25.94 -11.41 7.13
CA ALA A 315 -26.49 -11.71 8.46
C ALA A 315 -25.99 -10.70 9.49
N VAL A 316 -26.77 -10.47 10.55
CA VAL A 316 -26.34 -9.68 11.71
C VAL A 316 -25.12 -10.34 12.36
N SER A 317 -24.04 -9.58 12.54
CA SER A 317 -22.88 -10.06 13.29
C SER A 317 -23.21 -10.18 14.79
N SER A 318 -22.87 -11.33 15.37
CA SER A 318 -22.90 -11.57 16.82
C SER A 318 -21.67 -11.03 17.55
N ASP A 319 -20.59 -10.81 16.81
CA ASP A 319 -19.24 -10.63 17.37
C ASP A 319 -18.84 -9.16 17.48
N CYS A 320 -19.52 -8.27 16.74
CA CYS A 320 -19.17 -6.86 16.69
C CYS A 320 -20.31 -5.96 17.20
N PRO A 321 -19.97 -4.85 17.87
CA PRO A 321 -20.95 -3.89 18.34
C PRO A 321 -21.61 -3.13 17.18
N ALA A 322 -22.80 -2.59 17.45
CA ALA A 322 -23.52 -1.69 16.54
C ALA A 322 -22.71 -0.41 16.26
N VAL A 323 -22.81 0.11 15.05
CA VAL A 323 -22.18 1.36 14.61
C VAL A 323 -23.27 2.32 14.15
N GLY A 324 -23.27 3.55 14.67
CA GLY A 324 -24.30 4.55 14.32
C GLY A 324 -25.73 4.10 14.64
N GLY A 325 -25.92 3.33 15.72
CA GLY A 325 -27.23 2.83 16.16
C GLY A 325 -27.78 1.65 15.34
N LYS A 326 -27.02 1.12 14.38
CA LYS A 326 -27.41 -0.03 13.57
C LYS A 326 -26.46 -1.20 13.75
N SER A 327 -26.98 -2.41 13.55
CA SER A 327 -26.17 -3.61 13.54
C SER A 327 -25.14 -3.55 12.41
N ILE A 328 -24.15 -4.43 12.43
CA ILE A 328 -23.23 -4.59 11.31
C ILE A 328 -23.43 -5.95 10.63
N PRO A 329 -23.32 -6.02 9.30
CA PRO A 329 -23.36 -7.29 8.57
C PRO A 329 -22.11 -8.12 8.86
N ALA A 330 -22.23 -9.44 8.78
CA ALA A 330 -21.19 -10.40 9.09
C ALA A 330 -19.90 -10.15 8.29
N TRP A 331 -20.01 -9.77 7.01
CA TRP A 331 -18.84 -9.48 6.18
C TRP A 331 -18.00 -8.31 6.70
N GLN A 332 -18.64 -7.33 7.36
CA GLN A 332 -18.02 -6.08 7.80
C GLN A 332 -17.32 -6.22 9.16
N CYS A 333 -17.62 -7.28 9.92
CA CYS A 333 -17.07 -7.51 11.25
C CYS A 333 -15.63 -8.07 11.18
N PRO A 334 -14.61 -7.40 11.77
CA PRO A 334 -13.26 -7.96 11.84
C PRO A 334 -13.10 -9.05 12.92
N ILE A 335 -14.00 -9.10 13.90
CA ILE A 335 -13.94 -10.02 15.02
C ILE A 335 -14.55 -11.35 14.56
N ASN A 336 -13.76 -12.42 14.54
CA ASN A 336 -14.19 -13.75 14.06
C ASN A 336 -14.91 -13.69 12.69
N PRO A 337 -14.23 -13.21 11.63
CA PRO A 337 -14.88 -12.85 10.36
C PRO A 337 -15.50 -14.03 9.60
N GLY A 338 -15.44 -15.26 10.13
CA GLY A 338 -16.27 -16.38 9.66
C GLY A 338 -16.08 -16.76 8.19
N GLY A 339 -14.94 -16.44 7.60
CA GLY A 339 -14.64 -16.64 6.17
C GLY A 339 -14.65 -15.37 5.32
N PHE A 340 -15.02 -14.21 5.86
CA PHE A 340 -15.14 -12.95 5.10
C PHE A 340 -13.88 -12.09 5.04
N SER A 341 -12.75 -12.55 5.59
CA SER A 341 -11.48 -11.83 5.48
C SER A 341 -11.02 -11.64 4.03
N GLU A 342 -11.43 -12.53 3.12
CA GLU A 342 -11.20 -12.36 1.69
C GLU A 342 -12.06 -11.22 1.13
N THR A 343 -13.35 -11.22 1.44
CA THR A 343 -14.32 -10.21 1.03
C THR A 343 -13.94 -8.81 1.53
N GLN A 344 -13.50 -8.68 2.78
CA GLN A 344 -13.03 -7.40 3.35
C GLN A 344 -11.87 -6.81 2.54
N ARG A 345 -10.89 -7.64 2.17
CA ARG A 345 -9.76 -7.22 1.33
C ARG A 345 -10.19 -6.95 -0.11
N TYR A 346 -11.13 -7.74 -0.63
CA TYR A 346 -11.71 -7.55 -1.96
C TYR A 346 -12.34 -6.16 -2.09
N VAL A 347 -13.17 -5.75 -1.12
CA VAL A 347 -13.77 -4.40 -1.08
C VAL A 347 -12.71 -3.30 -1.15
N GLN A 348 -11.69 -3.38 -0.29
CA GLN A 348 -10.61 -2.39 -0.25
C GLN A 348 -9.85 -2.30 -1.58
N ARG A 349 -9.54 -3.43 -2.20
CA ARG A 349 -8.81 -3.46 -3.48
C ARG A 349 -9.63 -2.90 -4.63
N VAL A 350 -10.90 -3.27 -4.75
CA VAL A 350 -11.79 -2.70 -5.76
C VAL A 350 -11.91 -1.19 -5.59
N GLN A 351 -12.13 -0.71 -4.36
CA GLN A 351 -12.19 0.73 -4.09
C GLN A 351 -10.87 1.46 -4.36
N SER A 352 -9.73 0.80 -4.12
CA SER A 352 -8.41 1.35 -4.47
C SER A 352 -8.25 1.50 -5.98
N ILE A 353 -8.76 0.55 -6.78
CA ILE A 353 -8.78 0.67 -8.25
C ILE A 353 -9.75 1.78 -8.69
N MET A 354 -10.82 2.01 -7.94
CA MET A 354 -11.77 3.11 -8.17
C MET A 354 -11.28 4.48 -7.68
N LYS A 355 -10.10 4.62 -7.07
CA LYS A 355 -9.55 5.93 -6.71
C LYS A 355 -8.67 6.42 -7.85
#